data_AF-A0A7C1ZA66-F1
#
_entry.id   AF-A0A7C1ZA66-F1
#
_cell.length_a   1.000
_cell.length_b   1.000
_cell.length_c   1.000
_cell.angle_alpha   90.00
_cell.angle_beta   90.00
_cell.angle_gamma   90.00
#
_symmetry.space_group_name_H-M   'P 1'
#
loop_
_entity.id
_entity.type
_entity.pdbx_description
1 polymer ?
#
loop_
_entity_poly.entity_id
_entity_poly.type
_entity_poly.pdbx_seq_one_letter_code
_entity_poly.pdbx_strand_id
1 'polypeptide(L)'
;QGNKFAGIDLDTGDVVNDMMANEVVEPTVVKVQAIKSSVEAASMILRIDDVIASTRSAGPPPGMGGGMPPGMGGGMGGMGGGMPPGMM
;
A
#
# COMPACT_ATOMS: atom_id res chain seq x y z
N GLN A 1 -45.48 -2.46 2.26
CA GLN A 1 -44.20 -2.10 2.90
C GLN A 1 -43.39 -3.38 3.02
N GLY A 2 -42.08 -3.37 2.74
CA GLY A 2 -41.23 -4.56 2.88
C GLY A 2 -40.77 -4.81 4.32
N ASN A 3 -40.39 -6.05 4.64
CA ASN A 3 -39.85 -6.43 5.95
C ASN A 3 -38.41 -5.91 6.10
N LYS A 4 -38.18 -5.00 7.06
CA LYS A 4 -36.89 -4.30 7.25
C LYS A 4 -35.75 -5.25 7.64
N PHE A 5 -36.06 -6.30 8.39
CA PHE A 5 -35.09 -7.26 8.92
C PHE A 5 -35.14 -8.60 8.19
N ALA A 6 -35.71 -8.63 6.98
CA ALA A 6 -35.67 -9.84 6.17
C ALA A 6 -34.22 -10.15 5.76
N GLY A 7 -33.90 -11.44 5.72
CA GLY A 7 -32.60 -11.95 5.33
C GLY A 7 -32.71 -13.33 4.69
N ILE A 8 -31.56 -13.98 4.49
CA ILE A 8 -31.47 -15.32 3.92
C ILE A 8 -30.93 -16.25 5.01
N ASP A 9 -31.62 -17.37 5.22
CA ASP A 9 -31.09 -18.49 5.99
C ASP A 9 -30.01 -19.19 5.18
N LEU A 10 -28.81 -19.36 5.75
CA LEU A 10 -27.67 -19.94 5.03
C LEU A 10 -27.71 -21.47 4.98
N ASP A 11 -28.49 -22.12 5.85
CA ASP A 11 -28.65 -23.57 5.88
C ASP A 11 -29.72 -24.04 4.89
N THR A 12 -30.85 -23.33 4.81
CA THR A 12 -31.96 -23.71 3.91
C THR A 12 -31.96 -22.93 2.60
N GLY A 13 -31.35 -21.75 2.56
CA GLY A 13 -31.41 -20.82 1.42
C GLY A 13 -32.73 -20.05 1.33
N ASP A 14 -33.66 -20.25 2.27
CA ASP A 14 -34.96 -19.58 2.28
C ASP A 14 -34.87 -18.14 2.77
N VAL A 15 -35.86 -17.33 2.38
CA VAL A 15 -36.04 -15.98 2.91
C VAL A 15 -36.66 -16.05 4.30
N VAL A 16 -35.97 -15.47 5.28
CA VAL A 16 -36.48 -15.27 6.64
C VAL A 16 -36.97 -13.83 6.76
N ASN A 17 -38.15 -13.64 7.34
CA ASN A 17 -38.76 -12.32 7.44
C ASN A 17 -38.16 -11.43 8.54
N ASP A 18 -37.53 -12.03 9.54
CA ASP A 18 -36.92 -11.33 10.68
C ASP A 18 -35.67 -12.07 11.19
N MET A 19 -34.49 -11.52 10.90
CA MET A 19 -33.21 -12.06 11.36
C MET A 19 -32.97 -11.86 12.86
N MET A 20 -33.69 -10.92 13.52
CA MET A 20 -33.56 -10.70 14.97
C MET A 20 -34.10 -11.89 15.75
N ALA A 21 -35.18 -12.51 15.26
CA ALA A 21 -35.77 -13.71 15.86
C ALA A 21 -34.83 -14.92 15.80
N ASN A 22 -33.91 -14.93 14.84
CA ASN A 22 -32.87 -15.95 14.68
C ASN A 22 -31.56 -15.57 15.40
N GLU A 23 -31.58 -14.52 16.23
CA GLU A 23 -30.42 -14.00 16.98
C GLU A 23 -29.24 -13.57 16.10
N VAL A 24 -29.49 -13.29 14.82
CA VAL A 24 -28.47 -12.82 13.88
C VAL A 24 -28.45 -11.29 13.92
N VAL A 25 -27.48 -10.74 14.65
CA VAL A 25 -27.33 -9.29 14.84
C VAL A 25 -25.95 -8.78 14.39
N GLU A 26 -25.93 -7.56 13.91
CA GLU A 26 -24.73 -6.91 13.38
C GLU A 26 -24.43 -5.62 14.14
N PRO A 27 -23.18 -5.36 14.55
CA PRO A 27 -22.85 -4.11 15.20
C PRO A 27 -23.01 -2.93 14.23
N THR A 28 -23.82 -1.93 14.61
CA THR A 28 -24.04 -0.71 13.81
C THR A 28 -22.73 -0.03 13.44
N VAL A 29 -21.77 0.02 14.37
CA VAL A 29 -20.46 0.66 14.14
C VAL A 29 -19.68 -0.01 13.00
N VAL A 30 -19.77 -1.34 12.88
CA VAL A 30 -19.10 -2.09 11.83
C VAL A 30 -19.74 -1.79 10.48
N LYS A 31 -21.09 -1.79 10.40
CA LYS A 31 -21.80 -1.53 9.14
C LYS A 31 -21.61 -0.10 8.64
N VAL A 32 -21.63 0.88 9.54
CA VAL A 32 -21.34 2.28 9.20
C VAL A 32 -19.92 2.42 8.67
N GLN A 33 -18.93 1.82 9.33
CA GLN A 33 -17.54 1.94 8.89
C GLN A 33 -17.29 1.20 7.58
N ALA A 34 -17.86 0.01 7.41
CA ALA A 34 -17.73 -0.76 6.18
C ALA A 34 -18.25 0.03 4.96
N ILE A 35 -19.39 0.69 5.08
CA ILE A 35 -19.92 1.54 4.00
C ILE A 35 -18.97 2.71 3.72
N LYS A 36 -18.51 3.42 4.76
CA LYS A 36 -17.60 4.56 4.60
C LYS A 36 -16.30 4.17 3.90
N SER A 37 -15.63 3.12 4.37
CA SER A 37 -14.36 2.67 3.78
C SER A 37 -14.55 2.14 2.36
N SER A 38 -15.67 1.47 2.08
CA SER A 38 -15.99 0.99 0.73
C SER A 38 -16.16 2.16 -0.23
N VAL A 39 -16.86 3.22 0.19
CA VAL A 39 -17.03 4.44 -0.61
C VAL A 39 -15.69 5.14 -0.85
N GLU A 40 -14.83 5.25 0.16
CA GLU A 40 -13.49 5.84 -0.01
C GLU A 40 -12.64 5.05 -1.00
N ALA A 41 -12.57 3.72 -0.86
CA ALA A 41 -11.83 2.85 -1.76
C ALA A 41 -12.37 2.91 -3.19
N ALA A 42 -13.69 2.79 -3.37
CA ALA A 42 -14.34 2.89 -4.67
C ALA A 42 -14.10 4.27 -5.30
N SER A 43 -14.20 5.35 -4.51
CA SER A 43 -13.95 6.71 -4.98
C SER A 43 -12.49 6.92 -5.40
N MET A 44 -11.53 6.28 -4.72
CA MET A 44 -10.14 6.30 -5.15
C MET A 44 -9.97 5.59 -6.49
N ILE A 45 -10.52 4.38 -6.63
CA ILE A 45 -10.41 3.59 -7.87
C ILE A 45 -11.03 4.34 -9.06
N LEU A 46 -12.23 4.90 -8.89
CA LEU A 46 -12.94 5.61 -9.96
C LEU A 46 -12.23 6.89 -10.44
N ARG A 47 -11.30 7.44 -9.64
CA ARG A 47 -10.53 8.64 -9.99
C ARG A 47 -9.24 8.33 -10.73
N ILE A 48 -8.80 7.07 -10.74
CA ILE A 48 -7.59 6.67 -11.45
C ILE A 48 -7.92 6.62 -12.94
N ASP A 49 -7.19 7.40 -13.72
CA ASP A 49 -7.24 7.38 -15.18
C ASP A 49 -6.29 6.33 -15.74
N ASP A 50 -5.02 6.33 -15.29
CA ASP A 50 -3.99 5.40 -15.72
C ASP A 50 -3.11 4.90 -14.57
N VAL A 51 -2.65 3.66 -14.67
CA VAL A 51 -1.66 3.07 -13.75
C VAL A 51 -0.36 2.84 -14.52
N ILE A 52 0.69 3.61 -14.18
CA ILE A 52 2.02 3.44 -14.77
C ILE A 52 2.92 2.68 -13.80
N ALA A 53 3.37 1.49 -14.22
CA ALA A 53 4.36 0.71 -13.50
C ALA A 53 5.76 0.94 -14.10
N SER A 54 6.72 1.43 -13.31
CA SER A 54 8.13 1.47 -13.71
C SER A 54 8.89 0.28 -13.13
N THR A 55 9.70 -0.36 -13.96
CA THR A 55 10.68 -1.33 -13.49
C THR A 55 12.00 -0.60 -13.26
N ARG A 56 12.80 -1.04 -12.28
CA ARG A 56 14.16 -0.51 -12.14
C ARG A 56 14.93 -0.82 -13.41
N SER A 57 15.42 0.21 -14.08
CA SER A 57 16.37 0.07 -15.17
C SER A 57 17.56 -0.73 -14.66
N ALA A 58 18.06 -1.68 -15.45
CA ALA A 58 19.37 -2.26 -15.19
C ALA A 58 20.35 -1.09 -15.11
N GLY A 59 21.06 -0.97 -13.98
CA GLY A 59 22.12 0.02 -13.84
C GLY A 59 23.12 -0.11 -14.99
N PRO A 60 23.88 0.96 -15.30
CA PRO A 60 24.86 0.90 -16.39
C PRO A 60 25.72 -0.36 -16.25
N PRO A 61 26.07 -1.02 -17.38
CA PRO A 61 26.91 -2.20 -17.35
C PRO A 61 28.13 -1.96 -16.46
N PRO A 62 28.52 -2.91 -15.60
CA PRO A 62 29.76 -2.80 -14.85
C PRO A 62 30.89 -2.57 -15.85
N GLY A 63 31.48 -1.38 -15.84
CA GLY A 63 32.58 -1.03 -16.75
C GLY A 63 32.31 0.07 -17.78
N MET A 64 31.10 0.66 -17.86
CA MET A 64 30.96 1.96 -18.54
C MET A 64 31.45 3.08 -17.62
N GLY A 65 32.75 3.02 -17.30
CA GLY A 65 33.48 4.10 -16.67
C GLY A 65 33.28 5.35 -17.51
N GLY A 66 32.78 6.40 -16.86
CA GLY A 66 32.85 7.73 -17.43
C GLY A 66 34.29 7.96 -17.87
N GLY A 67 34.47 8.27 -19.15
CA GLY A 67 35.72 8.77 -19.68
C GLY A 67 36.04 10.08 -18.97
N MET A 68 36.71 9.98 -17.83
CA MET A 68 37.47 11.07 -17.26
C MET A 68 38.59 11.36 -18.27
N PRO A 69 38.71 12.60 -18.81
CA PRO A 69 39.77 12.93 -19.73
C PRO A 69 41.14 12.70 -19.07
N PRO A 70 42.11 12.06 -19.76
CA PRO A 70 43.47 11.94 -19.24
C PRO A 70 44.11 13.33 -19.32
N GLY A 71 44.24 14.02 -18.18
CA GLY A 71 44.91 15.32 -18.19
C GLY A 71 44.84 16.20 -16.95
N MET A 72 44.03 15.88 -15.93
CA MET A 72 43.97 16.74 -14.74
C MET A 72 44.85 16.18 -13.61
N GLY A 73 46.17 16.30 -13.83
CA GLY A 73 47.16 16.19 -12.77
C GLY A 73 47.13 17.42 -11.86
N GLY A 74 47.43 17.19 -10.59
CA GLY A 74 47.82 18.24 -9.63
C GLY A 74 46.99 18.23 -8.35
N GLY A 75 47.49 17.58 -7.30
CA GLY A 75 46.90 17.70 -5.97
C GLY A 75 47.34 16.66 -4.95
N MET A 76 48.63 16.34 -4.88
CA MET A 76 49.21 15.60 -3.76
C MET A 76 49.38 16.55 -2.58
N GLY A 77 48.84 16.20 -1.41
CA GLY A 77 49.24 16.80 -0.13
C GLY A 77 48.18 16.72 0.95
N GLY A 78 48.26 15.73 1.84
CA GLY A 78 47.41 15.70 3.03
C GLY A 78 47.34 14.37 3.78
N MET A 79 48.48 13.72 4.01
CA MET A 79 48.61 12.62 4.95
C MET A 79 48.55 13.19 6.38
N GLY A 80 47.66 12.70 7.24
CA GLY A 80 47.82 12.88 8.70
C GLY A 80 46.56 12.95 9.56
N GLY A 81 46.24 11.83 10.23
CA GLY A 81 45.83 11.86 11.63
C GLY A 81 44.34 11.73 11.96
N GLY A 82 44.01 10.67 12.71
CA GLY A 82 42.92 10.72 13.70
C GLY A 82 41.74 9.79 13.47
N MET A 83 41.94 8.47 13.61
CA MET A 83 40.85 7.55 13.95
C MET A 83 40.51 7.75 15.45
N PRO A 84 39.28 8.14 15.84
CA PRO A 84 38.89 8.16 17.24
C PRO A 84 38.65 6.73 17.73
N PRO A 85 39.29 6.28 18.83
CA PRO A 85 39.04 4.97 19.41
C PRO A 85 37.80 5.00 20.32
N GLY A 86 36.88 4.06 20.10
CA GLY A 86 36.01 3.52 21.16
C GLY A 86 34.64 4.18 21.34
N MET A 87 33.60 3.44 20.99
CA MET A 87 32.33 3.41 21.73
C MET A 87 31.88 1.94 21.79
N MET A 88 32.12 1.35 22.96
CA MET A 88 31.22 0.36 23.56
C MET A 88 30.01 1.11 24.11
#